data_AF-A0A4R1QQM2-F1
#
_entry.id   AF-A0A4R1QQM2-F1
#
_cell.length_a   1.000
_cell.length_b   1.000
_cell.length_c   1.000
_cell.angle_alpha   90.00
_cell.angle_beta   90.00
_cell.angle_gamma   90.00
#
_symmetry.space_group_name_H-M   'P 1'
#
loop_
_entity.id
_entity.type
_entity.pdbx_description
1 polymer ?
#
loop_
_entity_poly.entity_id
_entity_poly.type
_entity_poly.pdbx_seq_one_letter_code
_entity_poly.pdbx_strand_id
1 'polypeptide(L)'
;MTNMDKLYEAVAARGPVCVGLDTDISYLPEGFAKAELTAGENIVRFNQAIVDATKAVAGCFKVQIAYYESLGLDGLNAYKKTLDYVKATGVPVIADIKRGDIAKTAEMYAKAHFAGDFEADFITLAPYMGLDSIKPYMPFVEEKGKGVFVLVRTSNPGAKDFEYEKLADGRHVYDMVGDKLNEMGKSCMGEHGYSSLGLVIGGTHIEEAAEIRARYKDSFFLIPGYGAQGGTAEDIAQYLSAGNGGVVNSSRGILLAYKKQPGVEFAQAAYNECVNMKEAIKNACDRL
;
A
#
# COMPACT_ATOMS: atom_id res chain seq x y z
N MET A 1 14.65 4.99 -14.64
CA MET A 1 13.67 5.28 -13.58
C MET A 1 12.52 4.28 -13.54
N THR A 2 12.55 3.42 -12.53
CA THR A 2 11.49 2.45 -12.20
C THR A 2 10.30 3.12 -11.51
N ASN A 3 9.17 2.43 -11.34
CA ASN A 3 8.09 2.95 -10.50
C ASN A 3 8.49 3.08 -9.03
N MET A 4 9.43 2.24 -8.53
CA MET A 4 9.96 2.38 -7.18
C MET A 4 10.74 3.68 -7.01
N ASP A 5 11.52 4.08 -8.00
CA ASP A 5 12.20 5.39 -7.99
C ASP A 5 11.18 6.54 -7.95
N LYS A 6 10.12 6.47 -8.77
CA LYS A 6 9.03 7.47 -8.72
C LYS A 6 8.32 7.49 -7.37
N LEU A 7 8.15 6.34 -6.72
CA LEU A 7 7.58 6.26 -5.39
C LEU A 7 8.51 6.91 -4.35
N TYR A 8 9.80 6.63 -4.41
CA TYR A 8 10.80 7.29 -3.56
C TYR A 8 10.74 8.81 -3.72
N GLU A 9 10.70 9.32 -4.95
CA GLU A 9 10.59 10.76 -5.24
C GLU A 9 9.26 11.34 -4.73
N ALA A 10 8.15 10.63 -4.93
CA ALA A 10 6.84 11.06 -4.42
C ALA A 10 6.83 11.13 -2.89
N VAL A 11 7.44 10.16 -2.20
CA VAL A 11 7.58 10.17 -0.74
C VAL A 11 8.49 11.31 -0.28
N ALA A 12 9.61 11.56 -0.97
CA ALA A 12 10.50 12.67 -0.66
C ALA A 12 9.79 14.04 -0.81
N ALA A 13 8.95 14.20 -1.84
CA ALA A 13 8.25 15.45 -2.11
C ALA A 13 7.00 15.66 -1.23
N ARG A 14 6.22 14.58 -1.00
CA ARG A 14 4.86 14.68 -0.44
C ARG A 14 4.76 14.09 0.96
N GLY A 15 5.69 13.23 1.36
CA GLY A 15 5.67 12.45 2.61
C GLY A 15 5.21 11.01 2.39
N PRO A 16 5.37 10.14 3.40
CA PRO A 16 5.17 8.69 3.25
C PRO A 16 3.70 8.25 3.30
N VAL A 17 2.73 9.17 3.31
CA VAL A 17 1.31 8.81 3.45
C VAL A 17 0.82 8.06 2.21
N CYS A 18 0.26 6.87 2.43
CA CYS A 18 -0.45 6.08 1.44
C CYS A 18 -1.96 6.13 1.73
N VAL A 19 -2.70 6.87 0.91
CA VAL A 19 -4.16 7.00 1.06
C VAL A 19 -4.84 5.73 0.58
N GLY A 20 -5.49 5.00 1.49
CA GLY A 20 -6.22 3.78 1.16
C GLY A 20 -7.65 4.07 0.70
N LEU A 21 -7.92 3.86 -0.59
CA LEU A 21 -9.25 3.96 -1.21
C LEU A 21 -10.03 2.65 -1.03
N ASP A 22 -10.06 2.18 0.22
CA ASP A 22 -10.78 0.97 0.63
C ASP A 22 -12.23 1.36 0.93
N THR A 23 -12.95 1.81 -0.11
CA THR A 23 -14.22 2.54 0.04
C THR A 23 -15.42 1.61 0.08
N ASP A 24 -16.17 1.68 1.17
CA ASP A 24 -17.51 1.09 1.31
C ASP A 24 -18.58 2.18 1.11
N ILE A 25 -19.76 1.79 0.60
CA ILE A 25 -20.86 2.74 0.35
C ILE A 25 -21.31 3.45 1.65
N SER A 26 -21.22 2.80 2.81
CA SER A 26 -21.57 3.36 4.12
C SER A 26 -20.60 4.45 4.59
N TYR A 27 -19.48 4.66 3.89
CA TYR A 27 -18.50 5.69 4.23
C TYR A 27 -18.86 7.05 3.62
N LEU A 28 -19.67 7.07 2.57
CA LEU A 28 -20.11 8.28 1.92
C LEU A 28 -20.89 9.16 2.91
N PRO A 29 -20.67 10.49 2.91
CA PRO A 29 -21.46 11.42 3.71
C PRO A 29 -22.94 11.31 3.39
N GLU A 30 -23.77 11.62 4.38
CA GLU A 30 -25.22 11.69 4.21
C GLU A 30 -25.59 12.65 3.06
N GLY A 31 -26.47 12.20 2.16
CA GLY A 31 -26.88 12.97 0.98
C GLY A 31 -25.86 13.04 -0.17
N PHE A 32 -24.65 12.48 -0.03
CA PHE A 32 -23.66 12.46 -1.13
C PHE A 32 -24.03 11.47 -2.24
N ALA A 33 -24.52 10.29 -1.82
CA ALA A 33 -24.93 9.24 -2.73
C ALA A 33 -26.16 9.67 -3.54
N LYS A 34 -26.07 9.49 -4.85
CA LYS A 34 -27.11 9.82 -5.82
C LYS A 34 -27.88 8.57 -6.16
N ALA A 35 -29.21 8.61 -6.03
CA ALA A 35 -30.08 7.46 -6.22
C ALA A 35 -30.13 6.99 -7.69
N GLU A 36 -29.84 7.87 -8.64
CA GLU A 36 -29.77 7.58 -10.07
C GLU A 36 -28.46 6.89 -10.49
N LEU A 37 -27.47 6.82 -9.59
CA LEU A 37 -26.18 6.21 -9.84
C LEU A 37 -26.06 4.85 -9.14
N THR A 38 -25.26 3.95 -9.70
CA THR A 38 -24.93 2.69 -9.03
C THR A 38 -24.09 2.92 -7.77
N ALA A 39 -23.91 1.87 -6.95
CA ALA A 39 -23.02 1.93 -5.81
C ALA A 39 -21.58 2.21 -6.25
N GLY A 40 -21.11 1.52 -7.29
CA GLY A 40 -19.80 1.72 -7.90
C GLY A 40 -19.59 3.14 -8.43
N GLU A 41 -20.57 3.73 -9.10
CA GLU A 41 -20.50 5.11 -9.60
C GLU A 41 -20.41 6.14 -8.47
N ASN A 42 -21.16 5.94 -7.39
CA ASN A 42 -21.07 6.78 -6.19
C ASN A 42 -19.71 6.64 -5.49
N ILE A 43 -19.15 5.42 -5.43
CA ILE A 43 -17.80 5.17 -4.92
C ILE A 43 -16.74 5.88 -5.77
N VAL A 44 -16.83 5.81 -7.10
CA VAL A 44 -15.89 6.54 -7.99
C VAL A 44 -15.94 8.04 -7.72
N ARG A 45 -17.14 8.64 -7.63
CA ARG A 45 -17.29 10.07 -7.32
C ARG A 45 -16.66 10.44 -5.98
N PHE A 46 -16.88 9.62 -4.96
CA PHE A 46 -16.30 9.83 -3.64
C PHE A 46 -14.77 9.75 -3.70
N ASN A 47 -14.23 8.69 -4.31
CA ASN A 47 -12.79 8.50 -4.48
C ASN A 47 -12.13 9.64 -5.25
N GLN A 48 -12.76 10.14 -6.32
CA GLN A 48 -12.25 11.28 -7.08
C GLN A 48 -12.10 12.52 -6.20
N ALA A 49 -13.10 12.84 -5.38
CA ALA A 49 -13.03 13.97 -4.45
C ALA A 49 -11.92 13.79 -3.40
N ILE A 50 -11.73 12.58 -2.88
CA ILE A 50 -10.63 12.27 -1.95
C ILE A 50 -9.27 12.42 -2.66
N VAL A 51 -9.11 11.88 -3.87
CA VAL A 51 -7.88 11.96 -4.65
C VAL A 51 -7.54 13.43 -4.97
N ASP A 52 -8.51 14.22 -5.43
CA ASP A 52 -8.30 15.62 -5.74
C ASP A 52 -7.85 16.43 -4.53
N ALA A 53 -8.46 16.19 -3.37
CA ALA A 53 -8.08 16.86 -2.14
C ALA A 53 -6.70 16.44 -1.64
N THR A 54 -6.28 15.19 -1.84
CA THR A 54 -5.10 14.63 -1.16
C THR A 54 -3.87 14.42 -2.05
N LYS A 55 -3.99 14.45 -3.39
CA LYS A 55 -2.88 14.16 -4.33
C LYS A 55 -1.62 15.02 -4.15
N ALA A 56 -1.76 16.22 -3.58
CA ALA A 56 -0.62 17.11 -3.29
C ALA A 56 0.19 16.69 -2.03
N VAL A 57 -0.40 15.88 -1.15
CA VAL A 57 0.16 15.50 0.16
C VAL A 57 0.24 13.99 0.38
N ALA A 58 -0.20 13.19 -0.60
CA ALA A 58 -0.09 11.74 -0.60
C ALA A 58 1.15 11.29 -1.39
N GLY A 59 1.99 10.44 -0.78
CA GLY A 59 3.10 9.79 -1.48
C GLY A 59 2.60 8.78 -2.50
N CYS A 60 1.52 8.06 -2.18
CA CYS A 60 0.83 7.17 -3.10
C CYS A 60 -0.64 6.95 -2.70
N PHE A 61 -1.38 6.28 -3.58
CA PHE A 61 -2.69 5.72 -3.27
C PHE A 61 -2.63 4.19 -3.27
N LYS A 62 -3.45 3.55 -2.45
CA LYS A 62 -3.66 2.10 -2.46
C LYS A 62 -5.13 1.79 -2.61
N VAL A 63 -5.46 0.80 -3.44
CA VAL A 63 -6.84 0.38 -3.70
C VAL A 63 -6.99 -1.10 -3.33
N GLN A 64 -7.71 -1.40 -2.23
CA GLN A 64 -7.99 -2.78 -1.82
C GLN A 64 -9.13 -3.38 -2.64
N ILE A 65 -8.80 -4.32 -3.52
CA ILE A 65 -9.73 -4.85 -4.52
C ILE A 65 -10.94 -5.55 -3.89
N ALA A 66 -10.83 -6.10 -2.68
CA ALA A 66 -11.92 -6.80 -2.01
C ALA A 66 -13.18 -5.92 -1.81
N TYR A 67 -13.01 -4.62 -1.54
CA TYR A 67 -14.14 -3.68 -1.40
C TYR A 67 -14.92 -3.55 -2.71
N TYR A 68 -14.21 -3.64 -3.84
CA TYR A 68 -14.80 -3.54 -5.17
C TYR A 68 -15.36 -4.89 -5.63
N GLU A 69 -14.64 -5.99 -5.43
CA GLU A 69 -15.12 -7.35 -5.74
C GLU A 69 -16.44 -7.65 -5.02
N SER A 70 -16.65 -7.11 -3.81
CA SER A 70 -17.90 -7.28 -3.04
C SER A 70 -19.16 -6.74 -3.75
N LEU A 71 -19.00 -5.84 -4.72
CA LEU A 71 -20.08 -5.27 -5.53
C LEU A 71 -20.19 -5.92 -6.93
N GLY A 72 -19.46 -7.01 -7.17
CA GLY A 72 -19.43 -7.71 -8.45
C GLY A 72 -18.92 -6.83 -9.60
N LEU A 73 -19.55 -6.92 -10.78
CA LEU A 73 -19.12 -6.19 -11.97
C LEU A 73 -19.23 -4.67 -11.84
N ASP A 74 -20.22 -4.17 -11.08
CA ASP A 74 -20.34 -2.74 -10.81
C ASP A 74 -19.11 -2.22 -10.04
N GLY A 75 -18.68 -2.97 -9.03
CA GLY A 75 -17.46 -2.66 -8.29
C GLY A 75 -16.19 -2.81 -9.11
N LEU A 76 -16.05 -3.84 -9.94
CA LEU A 76 -14.87 -3.97 -10.82
C LEU A 76 -14.78 -2.84 -11.85
N ASN A 77 -15.91 -2.35 -12.35
CA ASN A 77 -15.95 -1.13 -13.17
C ASN A 77 -15.52 0.11 -12.36
N ALA A 78 -15.95 0.22 -11.10
CA ALA A 78 -15.52 1.29 -10.20
C ALA A 78 -14.01 1.20 -9.86
N TYR A 79 -13.48 -0.01 -9.72
CA TYR A 79 -12.07 -0.28 -9.47
C TYR A 79 -11.21 0.20 -10.63
N LYS A 80 -11.56 -0.21 -11.87
CA LYS A 80 -10.96 0.29 -13.11
C LYS A 80 -10.96 1.82 -13.16
N LYS A 81 -12.14 2.44 -13.01
CA LYS A 81 -12.29 3.91 -13.07
C LYS A 81 -11.47 4.62 -11.99
N THR A 82 -11.36 4.04 -10.79
CA THR A 82 -10.56 4.60 -9.70
C THR A 82 -9.06 4.52 -10.03
N LEU A 83 -8.57 3.37 -10.51
CA LEU A 83 -7.17 3.21 -10.92
C LEU A 83 -6.79 4.16 -12.06
N ASP A 84 -7.62 4.23 -13.10
CA ASP A 84 -7.43 5.14 -14.24
C ASP A 84 -7.32 6.61 -13.77
N TYR A 85 -8.21 7.01 -12.86
CA TYR A 85 -8.24 8.37 -12.34
C TYR A 85 -6.99 8.69 -11.52
N VAL A 86 -6.57 7.80 -10.61
CA VAL A 86 -5.34 8.00 -9.83
C VAL A 86 -4.13 8.08 -10.75
N LYS A 87 -3.99 7.16 -11.71
CA LYS A 87 -2.86 7.17 -12.67
C LYS A 87 -2.80 8.47 -13.47
N ALA A 88 -3.95 9.01 -13.87
CA ALA A 88 -4.02 10.28 -14.59
C ALA A 88 -3.49 11.47 -13.76
N THR A 89 -3.43 11.37 -12.43
CA THR A 89 -2.82 12.41 -11.57
C THR A 89 -1.29 12.35 -11.53
N GLY A 90 -0.68 11.26 -12.00
CA GLY A 90 0.77 11.02 -11.89
C GLY A 90 1.24 10.63 -10.48
N VAL A 91 0.33 10.40 -9.52
CA VAL A 91 0.67 9.86 -8.20
C VAL A 91 0.73 8.32 -8.29
N PRO A 92 1.77 7.66 -7.73
CA PRO A 92 1.87 6.21 -7.76
C PRO A 92 0.65 5.49 -7.17
N VAL A 93 0.23 4.39 -7.79
CA VAL A 93 -0.91 3.58 -7.31
C VAL A 93 -0.53 2.12 -7.02
N ILE A 94 -0.99 1.63 -5.87
CA ILE A 94 -0.83 0.25 -5.40
C ILE A 94 -2.18 -0.46 -5.48
N ALA A 95 -2.27 -1.50 -6.30
CA ALA A 95 -3.38 -2.44 -6.31
C ALA A 95 -3.17 -3.50 -5.22
N ASP A 96 -3.93 -3.42 -4.14
CA ASP A 96 -3.78 -4.32 -3.00
C ASP A 96 -4.64 -5.58 -3.19
N ILE A 97 -4.07 -6.57 -3.88
CA ILE A 97 -4.75 -7.78 -4.36
C ILE A 97 -4.30 -9.09 -3.68
N LYS A 98 -3.13 -9.07 -3.03
CA LYS A 98 -2.50 -10.19 -2.28
C LYS A 98 -2.56 -11.54 -3.01
N ARG A 99 -2.38 -11.57 -4.32
CA ARG A 99 -2.44 -12.82 -5.10
C ARG A 99 -1.26 -13.73 -4.76
N GLY A 100 -1.49 -15.04 -4.76
CA GLY A 100 -0.51 -16.05 -4.36
C GLY A 100 -0.74 -17.37 -5.10
N ASP A 101 -0.73 -17.31 -6.43
CA ASP A 101 -0.83 -18.47 -7.31
C ASP A 101 0.53 -18.71 -8.00
N ILE A 102 0.68 -19.78 -8.78
CA ILE A 102 1.95 -20.16 -9.42
C ILE A 102 1.83 -20.26 -10.95
N ALA A 103 2.98 -20.34 -11.61
CA ALA A 103 3.11 -20.65 -13.04
C ALA A 103 2.15 -19.82 -13.92
N LYS A 104 1.37 -20.48 -14.79
CA LYS A 104 0.56 -19.79 -15.79
C LYS A 104 -0.55 -18.94 -15.18
N THR A 105 -1.11 -19.33 -14.04
CA THR A 105 -2.17 -18.55 -13.38
C THR A 105 -1.61 -17.24 -12.83
N ALA A 106 -0.42 -17.28 -12.22
CA ALA A 106 0.28 -16.08 -11.77
C ALA A 106 0.62 -15.13 -12.93
N GLU A 107 1.00 -15.65 -14.11
CA GLU A 107 1.18 -14.81 -15.31
C GLU A 107 -0.12 -14.09 -15.72
N MET A 108 -1.28 -14.74 -15.56
CA MET A 108 -2.57 -14.11 -15.88
C MET A 108 -2.90 -12.99 -14.88
N TYR A 109 -2.59 -13.18 -13.58
CA TYR A 109 -2.71 -12.10 -12.59
C TYR A 109 -1.73 -10.96 -12.87
N ALA A 110 -0.49 -11.25 -13.25
CA ALA A 110 0.48 -10.24 -13.66
C ALA A 110 -0.06 -9.40 -14.83
N LYS A 111 -0.55 -10.06 -15.88
CA LYS A 111 -1.17 -9.38 -17.01
C LYS A 111 -2.40 -8.57 -16.59
N ALA A 112 -3.26 -9.11 -15.75
CA ALA A 112 -4.49 -8.45 -15.31
C ALA A 112 -4.20 -7.14 -14.58
N HIS A 113 -3.16 -7.11 -13.73
CA HIS A 113 -2.90 -5.97 -12.83
C HIS A 113 -1.70 -5.09 -13.21
N PHE A 114 -0.91 -5.49 -14.21
CA PHE A 114 0.13 -4.65 -14.81
C PHE A 114 -0.14 -4.25 -16.25
N ALA A 115 -1.30 -4.62 -16.80
CA ALA A 115 -1.77 -4.16 -18.10
C ALA A 115 -3.31 -4.10 -18.16
N GLY A 116 -3.84 -3.41 -19.16
CA GLY A 116 -5.29 -3.34 -19.40
C GLY A 116 -6.06 -2.63 -18.28
N ASP A 117 -7.29 -3.08 -18.05
CA ASP A 117 -8.30 -2.38 -17.23
C ASP A 117 -7.92 -2.21 -15.76
N PHE A 118 -7.11 -3.12 -15.21
CA PHE A 118 -6.73 -3.07 -13.79
C PHE A 118 -5.26 -2.74 -13.58
N GLU A 119 -4.62 -2.15 -14.59
CA GLU A 119 -3.21 -1.79 -14.54
C GLU A 119 -2.91 -0.80 -13.41
N ALA A 120 -2.03 -1.20 -12.50
CA ALA A 120 -1.44 -0.37 -11.45
C ALA A 120 0.08 -0.22 -11.63
N ASP A 121 0.68 0.62 -10.79
CA ASP A 121 2.15 0.75 -10.72
C ASP A 121 2.76 -0.35 -9.87
N PHE A 122 2.06 -0.69 -8.79
CA PHE A 122 2.44 -1.74 -7.85
C PHE A 122 1.27 -2.68 -7.57
N ILE A 123 1.58 -3.93 -7.21
CA ILE A 123 0.60 -4.88 -6.68
C ILE A 123 1.09 -5.51 -5.37
N THR A 124 0.18 -6.01 -4.55
CA THR A 124 0.55 -6.84 -3.38
C THR A 124 0.47 -8.34 -3.71
N LEU A 125 1.41 -9.13 -3.17
CA LEU A 125 1.51 -10.58 -3.40
C LEU A 125 1.68 -11.38 -2.09
N ALA A 126 1.22 -12.62 -2.08
CA ALA A 126 1.37 -13.56 -0.97
C ALA A 126 2.38 -14.68 -1.34
N PRO A 127 3.48 -14.86 -0.59
CA PRO A 127 4.57 -15.77 -0.98
C PRO A 127 4.42 -17.20 -0.44
N TYR A 128 3.25 -17.57 0.09
CA TYR A 128 3.07 -18.86 0.79
C TYR A 128 3.47 -20.08 -0.06
N MET A 129 3.19 -20.04 -1.37
CA MET A 129 3.52 -21.13 -2.29
C MET A 129 5.00 -21.17 -2.70
N GLY A 130 5.82 -20.20 -2.29
CA GLY A 130 7.25 -20.12 -2.61
C GLY A 130 7.58 -19.02 -3.61
N LEU A 131 8.86 -18.93 -3.97
CA LEU A 131 9.37 -17.88 -4.88
C LEU A 131 8.85 -18.02 -6.32
N ASP A 132 8.38 -19.19 -6.71
CA ASP A 132 7.68 -19.45 -7.97
C ASP A 132 6.25 -18.87 -8.02
N SER A 133 5.70 -18.40 -6.89
CA SER A 133 4.53 -17.51 -6.89
C SER A 133 4.89 -16.04 -7.19
N ILE A 134 6.17 -15.67 -7.12
CA ILE A 134 6.65 -14.29 -7.33
C ILE A 134 7.32 -14.12 -8.70
N LYS A 135 8.14 -15.11 -9.12
CA LYS A 135 8.86 -15.11 -10.40
C LYS A 135 8.00 -14.72 -11.62
N PRO A 136 6.73 -15.15 -11.77
CA PRO A 136 5.90 -14.82 -12.93
C PRO A 136 5.62 -13.31 -13.10
N TYR A 137 5.78 -12.51 -12.05
CA TYR A 137 5.60 -11.07 -12.07
C TYR A 137 6.89 -10.32 -12.45
N MET A 138 8.06 -10.95 -12.30
CA MET A 138 9.37 -10.31 -12.47
C MET A 138 9.62 -9.75 -13.89
N PRO A 139 9.15 -10.34 -15.00
CA PRO A 139 9.30 -9.72 -16.31
C PRO A 139 8.68 -8.31 -16.39
N PHE A 140 7.55 -8.07 -15.73
CA PHE A 140 6.96 -6.73 -15.66
C PHE A 140 7.78 -5.79 -14.76
N VAL A 141 8.35 -6.32 -13.68
CA VAL A 141 9.19 -5.55 -12.75
C VAL A 141 10.47 -5.09 -13.44
N GLU A 142 11.19 -6.02 -14.08
CA GLU A 142 12.49 -5.78 -14.68
C GLU A 142 12.40 -5.03 -16.01
N GLU A 143 11.41 -5.33 -16.87
CA GLU A 143 11.34 -4.75 -18.22
C GLU A 143 10.37 -3.57 -18.35
N LYS A 144 9.36 -3.48 -17.47
CA LYS A 144 8.31 -2.44 -17.53
C LYS A 144 8.37 -1.48 -16.34
N GLY A 145 9.34 -1.67 -15.44
CA GLY A 145 9.53 -0.83 -14.26
C GLY A 145 8.37 -0.90 -13.27
N LYS A 146 7.56 -1.96 -13.29
CA LYS A 146 6.50 -2.20 -12.30
C LYS A 146 7.11 -2.58 -10.95
N GLY A 147 6.32 -2.51 -9.88
CA GLY A 147 6.77 -2.96 -8.56
C GLY A 147 5.81 -3.92 -7.88
N VAL A 148 6.30 -4.62 -6.86
CA VAL A 148 5.47 -5.51 -6.03
C VAL A 148 5.75 -5.24 -4.56
N PHE A 149 4.75 -5.46 -3.71
CA PHE A 149 4.91 -5.51 -2.26
C PHE A 149 4.48 -6.90 -1.76
N VAL A 150 5.42 -7.67 -1.22
CA VAL A 150 5.17 -9.07 -0.85
C VAL A 150 4.97 -9.20 0.66
N LEU A 151 3.96 -9.97 1.09
CA LEU A 151 3.67 -10.19 2.51
C LEU A 151 4.85 -10.85 3.23
N VAL A 152 5.34 -10.23 4.30
CA VAL A 152 6.42 -10.77 5.15
C VAL A 152 5.97 -10.87 6.60
N ARG A 153 5.72 -9.72 7.23
CA ARG A 153 5.35 -9.64 8.65
C ARG A 153 4.14 -8.74 8.80
N THR A 154 2.98 -9.27 9.12
CA THR A 154 1.72 -8.53 9.28
C THR A 154 1.39 -8.28 10.75
N SER A 155 0.57 -7.26 11.02
CA SER A 155 0.20 -6.80 12.37
C SER A 155 -1.03 -7.50 12.98
N ASN A 156 -1.72 -8.34 12.22
CA ASN A 156 -2.93 -9.02 12.72
C ASN A 156 -2.61 -10.15 13.71
N PRO A 157 -3.53 -10.48 14.64
CA PRO A 157 -3.33 -11.55 15.63
C PRO A 157 -2.89 -12.89 15.03
N GLY A 158 -3.49 -13.28 13.88
CA GLY A 158 -3.16 -14.53 13.18
C GLY A 158 -1.75 -14.62 12.60
N ALA A 159 -0.96 -13.54 12.61
CA ALA A 159 0.46 -13.62 12.27
C ALA A 159 1.24 -14.55 13.21
N LYS A 160 0.74 -14.76 14.43
CA LYS A 160 1.30 -15.72 15.39
C LYS A 160 1.08 -17.18 15.00
N ASP A 161 0.12 -17.47 14.12
CA ASP A 161 -0.19 -18.85 13.73
C ASP A 161 0.91 -19.43 12.81
N PHE A 162 1.57 -18.58 12.01
CA PHE A 162 2.57 -19.01 11.03
C PHE A 162 3.78 -18.08 10.93
N GLU A 163 3.55 -16.78 10.69
CA GLU A 163 4.64 -15.83 10.40
C GLU A 163 5.65 -15.76 11.55
N TYR A 164 5.15 -15.80 12.79
CA TYR A 164 5.93 -15.71 14.02
C TYR A 164 6.42 -17.06 14.56
N GLU A 165 6.15 -18.18 13.88
CA GLU A 165 6.68 -19.47 14.31
C GLU A 165 8.21 -19.50 14.19
N LYS A 166 8.86 -20.22 15.11
CA LYS A 166 10.33 -20.32 15.15
C LYS A 166 10.81 -21.50 14.31
N LEU A 167 11.83 -21.23 13.52
CA LEU A 167 12.58 -22.22 12.76
C LEU A 167 13.65 -22.88 13.66
N ALA A 168 14.18 -24.02 13.20
CA ALA A 168 15.21 -24.77 13.93
C ALA A 168 16.52 -23.96 14.16
N ASP A 169 16.78 -22.96 13.33
CA ASP A 169 17.94 -22.05 13.45
C ASP A 169 17.66 -20.81 14.32
N GLY A 170 16.47 -20.73 14.93
CA GLY A 170 16.07 -19.66 15.84
C GLY A 170 15.42 -18.44 15.18
N ARG A 171 15.46 -18.33 13.84
CA ARG A 171 14.75 -17.28 13.09
C ARG A 171 13.24 -17.51 13.09
N HIS A 172 12.46 -16.47 12.78
CA HIS A 172 11.04 -16.64 12.51
C HIS A 172 10.78 -17.02 11.05
N VAL A 173 9.61 -17.59 10.75
CA VAL A 173 9.19 -17.88 9.37
C VAL A 173 9.24 -16.62 8.50
N TYR A 174 8.79 -15.47 9.02
CA TYR A 174 8.84 -14.22 8.29
C TYR A 174 10.27 -13.80 7.93
N ASP A 175 11.27 -14.09 8.76
CA ASP A 175 12.66 -13.77 8.46
C ASP A 175 13.15 -14.54 7.24
N MET A 176 12.85 -15.85 7.19
CA MET A 176 13.21 -16.69 6.04
C MET A 176 12.56 -16.18 4.75
N VAL A 177 11.29 -15.78 4.83
CA VAL A 177 10.55 -15.24 3.68
C VAL A 177 11.17 -13.90 3.25
N GLY A 178 11.38 -12.98 4.18
CA GLY A 178 11.97 -11.67 3.92
C GLY A 178 13.39 -11.77 3.35
N ASP A 179 14.23 -12.66 3.88
CA ASP A 179 15.61 -12.87 3.39
C ASP A 179 15.63 -13.33 1.93
N LYS A 180 14.75 -14.27 1.58
CA LYS A 180 14.62 -14.77 0.20
C LYS A 180 14.13 -13.70 -0.76
N LEU A 181 13.17 -12.89 -0.33
CA LEU A 181 12.61 -11.80 -1.14
C LEU A 181 13.62 -10.67 -1.32
N ASN A 182 14.33 -10.29 -0.26
CA ASN A 182 15.38 -9.27 -0.31
C ASN A 182 16.54 -9.71 -1.22
N GLU A 183 16.93 -11.00 -1.19
CA GLU A 183 17.91 -11.54 -2.13
C GLU A 183 17.40 -11.48 -3.58
N MET A 184 16.15 -11.90 -3.84
CA MET A 184 15.54 -11.80 -5.17
C MET A 184 15.45 -10.36 -5.66
N GLY A 185 15.13 -9.41 -4.77
CA GLY A 185 14.99 -8.00 -5.09
C GLY A 185 16.27 -7.34 -5.60
N LYS A 186 17.45 -7.92 -5.36
CA LYS A 186 18.73 -7.40 -5.85
C LYS A 186 18.82 -7.34 -7.38
N SER A 187 18.04 -8.14 -8.12
CA SER A 187 18.03 -8.07 -9.59
C SER A 187 17.31 -6.84 -10.15
N CYS A 188 16.50 -6.14 -9.33
CA CYS A 188 15.63 -5.05 -9.75
C CYS A 188 15.80 -3.79 -8.88
N MET A 189 17.05 -3.47 -8.54
CA MET A 189 17.41 -2.25 -7.81
C MET A 189 17.19 -0.99 -8.65
N GLY A 190 16.55 0.01 -8.05
CA GLY A 190 16.39 1.35 -8.59
C GLY A 190 17.60 2.26 -8.33
N GLU A 191 17.54 3.46 -8.90
CA GLU A 191 18.58 4.48 -8.84
C GLU A 191 18.75 5.06 -7.42
N HIS A 192 17.68 5.01 -6.61
CA HIS A 192 17.70 5.44 -5.20
C HIS A 192 18.10 4.33 -4.20
N GLY A 193 18.60 3.19 -4.68
CA GLY A 193 19.06 2.10 -3.82
C GLY A 193 17.93 1.27 -3.20
N TYR A 194 16.72 1.33 -3.75
CA TYR A 194 15.59 0.49 -3.35
C TYR A 194 15.17 -0.48 -4.47
N SER A 195 14.90 -1.73 -4.12
CA SER A 195 14.38 -2.73 -5.04
C SER A 195 12.94 -2.44 -5.44
N SER A 196 12.58 -2.74 -6.69
CA SER A 196 11.17 -2.77 -7.14
C SER A 196 10.36 -3.93 -6.54
N LEU A 197 11.01 -4.86 -5.82
CA LEU A 197 10.41 -5.84 -4.93
C LEU A 197 10.46 -5.30 -3.49
N GLY A 198 9.36 -4.68 -3.05
CA GLY A 198 9.16 -4.21 -1.69
C GLY A 198 8.51 -5.27 -0.79
N LEU A 199 8.45 -4.97 0.52
CA LEU A 199 7.90 -5.87 1.54
C LEU A 199 6.69 -5.23 2.23
N VAL A 200 5.69 -6.04 2.58
CA VAL A 200 4.61 -5.62 3.48
C VAL A 200 5.02 -5.95 4.91
N ILE A 201 5.21 -4.91 5.73
CA ILE A 201 5.67 -4.98 7.11
C ILE A 201 4.68 -4.21 7.99
N GLY A 202 4.08 -4.87 8.97
CA GLY A 202 3.11 -4.28 9.90
C GLY A 202 3.79 -3.35 10.91
N GLY A 203 3.24 -2.15 11.09
CA GLY A 203 3.83 -1.08 11.90
C GLY A 203 3.58 -1.16 13.41
N THR A 204 3.37 -2.34 13.97
CA THR A 204 2.95 -2.52 15.39
C THR A 204 3.98 -3.24 16.26
N HIS A 205 5.13 -3.64 15.72
CA HIS A 205 6.12 -4.47 16.41
C HIS A 205 7.40 -3.68 16.71
N ILE A 206 7.30 -2.75 17.66
CA ILE A 206 8.33 -1.75 17.98
C ILE A 206 9.68 -2.40 18.30
N GLU A 207 9.68 -3.48 19.09
CA GLU A 207 10.89 -4.20 19.51
C GLU A 207 11.67 -4.78 18.30
N GLU A 208 10.96 -5.07 17.21
CA GLU A 208 11.51 -5.69 15.99
C GLU A 208 11.77 -4.65 14.89
N ALA A 209 11.25 -3.41 15.03
CA ALA A 209 11.21 -2.43 13.95
C ALA A 209 12.61 -2.06 13.43
N ALA A 210 13.53 -1.73 14.34
CA ALA A 210 14.90 -1.38 14.00
C ALA A 210 15.66 -2.56 13.36
N GLU A 211 15.46 -3.78 13.86
CA GLU A 211 16.09 -4.99 13.30
C GLU A 211 15.58 -5.28 11.89
N ILE A 212 14.25 -5.27 11.70
CA ILE A 212 13.62 -5.50 10.39
C ILE A 212 14.09 -4.42 9.39
N ARG A 213 14.10 -3.16 9.80
CA ARG A 213 14.54 -2.06 8.92
C ARG A 213 15.99 -2.21 8.50
N ALA A 214 16.88 -2.56 9.43
CA ALA A 214 18.29 -2.78 9.17
C ALA A 214 18.54 -4.02 8.28
N ARG A 215 17.82 -5.12 8.55
CA ARG A 215 17.93 -6.38 7.80
C ARG A 215 17.52 -6.21 6.34
N TYR A 216 16.46 -5.44 6.07
CA TYR A 216 15.92 -5.22 4.72
C TYR A 216 16.13 -3.80 4.20
N LYS A 217 17.27 -3.17 4.50
CA LYS A 217 17.57 -1.76 4.17
C LYS A 217 17.36 -1.37 2.69
N ASP A 218 17.51 -2.31 1.77
CA ASP A 218 17.42 -2.09 0.32
C ASP A 218 15.98 -2.35 -0.22
N SER A 219 15.04 -2.70 0.66
CA SER A 219 13.63 -2.97 0.31
C SER A 219 12.72 -1.82 0.72
N PHE A 220 11.80 -1.41 -0.16
CA PHE A 220 10.78 -0.43 0.20
C PHE A 220 9.66 -1.10 1.00
N PHE A 221 9.13 -0.46 2.05
CA PHE A 221 8.07 -1.04 2.87
C PHE A 221 6.68 -0.48 2.54
N LEU A 222 5.69 -1.35 2.43
CA LEU A 222 4.28 -0.98 2.54
C LEU A 222 3.82 -1.31 3.96
N ILE A 223 3.50 -0.26 4.74
CA ILE A 223 3.23 -0.37 6.17
C ILE A 223 1.74 -0.15 6.42
N PRO A 224 0.93 -1.22 6.55
CA PRO A 224 -0.47 -1.08 6.97
C PRO A 224 -0.58 -0.78 8.46
N GLY A 225 -1.67 -0.11 8.85
CA GLY A 225 -2.13 -0.12 10.24
C GLY A 225 -1.90 1.15 11.06
N TYR A 226 -1.55 2.28 10.45
CA TYR A 226 -1.47 3.55 11.19
C TYR A 226 -2.82 3.94 11.79
N GLY A 227 -2.83 4.30 13.08
CA GLY A 227 -4.01 4.75 13.81
C GLY A 227 -5.03 3.64 14.09
N ALA A 228 -5.74 3.16 13.07
CA ALA A 228 -6.87 2.22 13.25
C ALA A 228 -6.46 0.83 13.78
N GLN A 229 -5.18 0.45 13.62
CA GLN A 229 -4.62 -0.78 14.19
C GLN A 229 -3.63 -0.49 15.32
N GLY A 230 -3.60 0.73 15.84
CA GLY A 230 -2.83 1.12 17.02
C GLY A 230 -1.39 1.60 16.77
N GLY A 231 -0.88 1.59 15.54
CA GLY A 231 0.46 2.13 15.24
C GLY A 231 0.52 3.65 15.41
N THR A 232 1.48 4.14 16.18
CA THR A 232 1.75 5.58 16.39
C THR A 232 2.76 6.12 15.38
N ALA A 233 2.93 7.45 15.32
CA ALA A 233 3.92 8.05 14.44
C ALA A 233 5.36 7.68 14.84
N GLU A 234 5.61 7.56 16.15
CA GLU A 234 6.88 7.15 16.74
C GLU A 234 7.24 5.70 16.37
N ASP A 235 6.27 4.80 16.36
CA ASP A 235 6.49 3.39 15.98
C ASP A 235 6.82 3.30 14.48
N ILE A 236 6.04 4.02 13.66
CA ILE A 236 6.20 4.03 12.21
C ILE A 236 7.53 4.62 11.77
N ALA A 237 8.00 5.67 12.45
CA ALA A 237 9.26 6.33 12.11
C ALA A 237 10.45 5.36 12.09
N GLN A 238 10.44 4.31 12.92
CA GLN A 238 11.51 3.30 12.99
C GLN A 238 11.56 2.37 11.77
N TYR A 239 10.47 2.27 11.01
CA TYR A 239 10.39 1.49 9.77
C TYR A 239 10.78 2.32 8.53
N LEU A 240 11.05 3.61 8.71
CA LEU A 240 11.45 4.53 7.64
C LEU A 240 12.93 4.89 7.78
N SER A 241 13.56 5.15 6.64
CA SER A 241 14.92 5.67 6.54
C SER A 241 14.84 7.17 6.27
N ALA A 242 15.04 8.00 7.31
CA ALA A 242 14.90 9.47 7.23
C ALA A 242 13.57 9.92 6.59
N GLY A 243 12.46 9.30 7.00
CA GLY A 243 11.12 9.60 6.48
C GLY A 243 10.80 9.01 5.09
N ASN A 244 11.70 8.20 4.52
CA ASN A 244 11.52 7.51 3.24
C ASN A 244 11.78 5.99 3.37
N GLY A 245 11.88 5.25 2.27
CA GLY A 245 12.07 3.79 2.28
C GLY A 245 10.82 2.99 2.68
N GLY A 246 9.69 3.68 2.82
CA GLY A 246 8.40 3.08 3.08
C GLY A 246 7.25 4.05 2.86
N VAL A 247 6.06 3.49 2.68
CA VAL A 247 4.79 4.21 2.68
C VAL A 247 3.86 3.63 3.73
N VAL A 248 3.09 4.51 4.38
CA VAL A 248 2.29 4.22 5.57
C VAL A 248 0.84 4.36 5.21
N ASN A 249 0.12 3.24 5.18
CA ASN A 249 -1.25 3.21 4.73
C ASN A 249 -2.23 3.60 5.84
N SER A 250 -3.13 4.52 5.50
CA SER A 250 -4.35 4.82 6.26
C SER A 250 -5.54 4.86 5.31
N SER A 251 -6.50 3.96 5.51
CA SER A 251 -7.75 3.95 4.74
C SER A 251 -8.84 4.68 5.52
N ARG A 252 -9.57 3.97 6.40
CA ARG A 252 -10.67 4.53 7.20
C ARG A 252 -10.28 5.76 8.02
N GLY A 253 -9.02 5.87 8.47
CA GLY A 253 -8.54 7.05 9.18
C GLY A 253 -8.74 8.33 8.37
N ILE A 254 -8.44 8.27 7.07
CA ILE A 254 -8.57 9.38 6.12
C ILE A 254 -9.99 9.44 5.54
N LEU A 255 -10.53 8.32 5.03
CA LEU A 255 -11.85 8.31 4.37
C LEU A 255 -12.99 8.75 5.30
N LEU A 256 -12.88 8.47 6.61
CA LEU A 256 -13.88 8.81 7.61
C LEU A 256 -13.45 9.97 8.52
N ALA A 257 -12.38 10.70 8.17
CA ALA A 257 -11.88 11.82 8.97
C ALA A 257 -12.96 12.86 9.28
N TYR A 258 -13.88 13.09 8.34
CA TYR A 258 -15.01 14.01 8.48
C TYR A 258 -15.94 13.65 9.65
N LYS A 259 -16.06 12.37 10.01
CA LYS A 259 -16.86 11.94 11.17
C LYS A 259 -16.24 12.39 12.51
N LYS A 260 -14.94 12.68 12.52
CA LYS A 260 -14.19 13.19 13.68
C LYS A 260 -14.00 14.72 13.63
N GLN A 261 -14.36 15.36 12.52
CA GLN A 261 -14.20 16.79 12.26
C GLN A 261 -15.56 17.41 11.89
N PRO A 262 -16.52 17.51 12.84
CA PRO A 262 -17.86 17.99 12.55
C PRO A 262 -17.82 19.43 12.00
N GLY A 263 -18.58 19.68 10.92
CA GLY A 263 -18.63 20.97 10.23
C GLY A 263 -17.54 21.17 9.16
N VAL A 264 -16.65 20.20 8.96
CA VAL A 264 -15.66 20.20 7.88
C VAL A 264 -16.14 19.32 6.73
N GLU A 265 -16.11 19.86 5.51
CA GLU A 265 -16.42 19.09 4.30
C GLU A 265 -15.54 17.86 4.16
N PHE A 266 -16.10 16.75 3.68
CA PHE A 266 -15.43 15.44 3.81
C PHE A 266 -14.07 15.37 3.12
N ALA A 267 -13.95 16.00 1.95
CA ALA A 267 -12.72 16.04 1.19
C ALA A 267 -11.65 16.89 1.90
N GLN A 268 -12.05 18.00 2.53
CA GLN A 268 -11.17 18.84 3.33
C GLN A 268 -10.72 18.11 4.61
N ALA A 269 -11.62 17.38 5.27
CA ALA A 269 -11.26 16.58 6.44
C ALA A 269 -10.26 15.47 6.09
N ALA A 270 -10.41 14.82 4.93
CA ALA A 270 -9.45 13.85 4.42
C ALA A 270 -8.07 14.48 4.13
N TYR A 271 -8.03 15.67 3.54
CA TYR A 271 -6.78 16.44 3.38
C TYR A 271 -6.13 16.76 4.72
N ASN A 272 -6.90 17.30 5.67
CA ASN A 272 -6.40 17.65 7.01
C ASN A 272 -5.77 16.43 7.68
N GLU A 273 -6.42 15.26 7.59
CA GLU A 273 -5.89 14.03 8.18
C GLU A 273 -4.61 13.56 7.49
N CYS A 274 -4.51 13.67 6.15
CA CYS A 274 -3.27 13.37 5.43
C CYS A 274 -2.12 14.26 5.91
N VAL A 275 -2.36 15.57 6.03
CA VAL A 275 -1.35 16.53 6.52
C VAL A 275 -0.97 16.22 7.96
N ASN A 276 -1.93 16.00 8.85
CA ASN A 276 -1.67 15.67 10.25
C ASN A 276 -0.81 14.41 10.37
N MET A 277 -1.15 13.35 9.62
CA MET A 277 -0.39 12.09 9.60
C MET A 277 1.02 12.30 9.06
N LYS A 278 1.17 13.04 7.96
CA LYS A 278 2.47 13.38 7.37
C LYS A 278 3.36 14.10 8.38
N GLU A 279 2.86 15.17 8.99
CA GLU A 279 3.63 15.99 9.94
C GLU A 279 3.97 15.21 11.22
N ALA A 280 3.04 14.38 11.71
CA ALA A 280 3.32 13.52 12.86
C ALA A 280 4.47 12.55 12.59
N ILE A 281 4.44 11.86 11.44
CA ILE A 281 5.51 10.94 11.03
C ILE A 281 6.82 11.69 10.81
N LYS A 282 6.79 12.86 10.14
CA LYS A 282 7.98 13.67 9.91
C LYS A 282 8.64 14.07 11.24
N ASN A 283 7.86 14.61 12.17
CA ASN A 283 8.36 15.01 13.49
C ASN A 283 8.87 13.82 14.31
N ALA A 284 8.28 12.63 14.14
CA ALA A 284 8.81 11.41 14.74
C ALA A 284 10.16 11.00 14.14
N CYS A 285 10.30 11.03 12.81
CA CYS A 285 11.58 10.75 12.14
C CYS A 285 12.68 11.75 12.50
N ASP A 286 12.36 13.05 12.65
CA ASP A 286 13.35 14.09 13.02
C ASP A 286 13.89 13.92 14.46
N ARG A 287 13.24 13.09 15.29
CA ARG A 287 13.64 12.83 16.70
C ARG A 287 14.47 11.55 16.88
N LEU A 288 14.55 10.69 15.85
CA LEU A 288 15.36 9.46 15.85
C LEU A 288 16.80 9.75 15.42
#